data_AF-A0A3D5R2J9-F1
#
_entry.id   AF-A0A3D5R2J9-F1
#
_cell.length_a   1.000
_cell.length_b   1.000
_cell.length_c   1.000
_cell.angle_alpha   90.00
_cell.angle_beta   90.00
_cell.angle_gamma   90.00
#
_symmetry.space_group_name_H-M   'P 1'
#
loop_
_entity.id
_entity.type
_entity.pdbx_description
1 polymer ?
#
loop_
_entity_poly.entity_id
_entity_poly.type
_entity_poly.pdbx_seq_one_letter_code
_entity_poly.pdbx_strand_id
1 'polypeptide(L)'
;MSHYLEGAPLQIHARVASELSGFGLKDDLADTLIIPITQSGTTTDTNRAVAMARERGAHIISIVNRRQSDITAKSSGVFYTSDGRDIEMSVASTKAFYAQIVAGQVLALFFAQ
;
A
#
# COMPACT_ATOMS: atom_id res chain seq x y z
N MET A 1 -5.13 -7.28 7.99
CA MET A 1 -4.16 -8.24 7.40
C MET A 1 -3.71 -9.30 8.38
N SER A 2 -2.95 -8.99 9.43
CA SER A 2 -2.34 -10.02 10.29
C SER A 2 -3.33 -11.01 10.93
N HIS A 3 -4.54 -10.56 11.25
CA HIS A 3 -5.57 -11.41 11.86
C HIS A 3 -5.97 -12.62 10.99
N TYR A 4 -6.14 -12.43 9.67
CA TYR A 4 -6.54 -13.52 8.77
C TYR A 4 -5.38 -14.36 8.25
N LEU A 5 -4.15 -13.85 8.39
CA LEU A 5 -2.93 -14.50 7.93
C LEU A 5 -2.11 -15.04 9.11
N GLU A 6 -2.75 -15.19 10.27
CA GLU A 6 -2.13 -15.76 11.45
C GLU A 6 -1.79 -17.24 11.20
N GLY A 7 -0.53 -17.61 11.45
CA GLY A 7 -0.03 -18.95 11.15
C GLY A 7 0.40 -19.20 9.70
N ALA A 8 0.16 -18.25 8.79
CA ALA A 8 0.74 -18.31 7.45
C ALA A 8 2.27 -18.16 7.52
N PRO A 9 3.04 -18.79 6.61
CA PRO A 9 4.51 -18.65 6.56
C PRO A 9 4.94 -17.29 5.97
N LEU A 10 4.30 -16.19 6.40
CA LEU A 10 4.51 -14.83 5.91
C LEU A 10 4.89 -13.91 7.07
N GLN A 11 5.88 -13.05 6.85
CA GLN A 11 6.22 -11.98 7.79
C GLN A 11 5.47 -10.71 7.38
N ILE A 12 4.61 -10.21 8.28
CA ILE A 12 3.78 -9.03 8.02
C ILE A 12 4.22 -7.89 8.92
N HIS A 13 4.60 -6.76 8.31
CA HIS A 13 5.01 -5.56 9.03
C HIS A 13 4.25 -4.33 8.51
N ALA A 14 3.75 -3.51 9.44
CA ALA A 14 3.29 -2.16 9.14
C ALA A 14 4.41 -1.17 9.50
N ARG A 15 4.76 -0.28 8.56
CA ARG A 15 5.81 0.73 8.74
C ARG A 15 5.35 2.08 8.19
N VAL A 16 5.79 3.16 8.83
CA VAL A 16 5.64 4.49 8.26
C VAL A 16 6.55 4.61 7.03
N ALA A 17 6.08 5.22 5.94
CA ALA A 17 6.83 5.27 4.68
C ALA A 17 8.20 5.96 4.81
N SER A 18 8.29 7.02 5.63
CA SER A 18 9.54 7.71 5.90
C SER A 18 10.55 6.79 6.59
N GLU A 19 10.12 6.02 7.61
CA GLU A 19 10.96 5.02 8.29
C GLU A 19 11.39 3.89 7.37
N LEU A 20 10.47 3.37 6.56
CA LEU A 20 10.78 2.30 5.60
C LEU A 20 11.85 2.77 4.62
N SER A 21 11.65 3.92 3.98
CA SER A 21 12.61 4.48 3.02
C SER A 21 13.95 4.89 3.65
N GLY A 22 13.95 5.31 4.92
CA GLY A 22 15.16 5.75 5.61
C GLY A 22 16.00 4.60 6.18
N PHE A 23 15.35 3.55 6.68
CA PHE A 23 16.02 2.55 7.54
C PHE A 23 15.52 1.12 7.37
N GLY A 24 14.37 0.90 6.73
CA GLY A 24 13.66 -0.39 6.78
C GLY A 24 13.78 -1.27 5.54
N LEU A 25 14.36 -0.77 4.44
CA LEU A 25 14.51 -1.53 3.19
C LEU A 25 15.79 -2.39 3.24
N LYS A 26 15.61 -3.70 3.07
CA LYS A 26 16.70 -4.65 2.78
C LYS A 26 17.20 -4.42 1.35
N ASP A 27 18.39 -4.91 1.02
CA ASP A 27 18.98 -4.75 -0.32
C ASP A 27 18.26 -5.56 -1.40
N ASP A 28 17.79 -6.76 -1.06
CA ASP A 28 16.98 -7.61 -1.93
C ASP A 28 15.57 -7.77 -1.34
N LEU A 29 14.58 -7.49 -2.18
CA LEU A 29 13.15 -7.55 -1.86
C LEU A 29 12.38 -8.37 -2.90
N ALA A 30 13.05 -9.22 -3.69
CA ALA A 30 12.39 -10.04 -4.72
C ALA A 30 11.31 -10.99 -4.16
N ASP A 31 11.42 -11.37 -2.88
CA ASP A 31 10.45 -12.20 -2.16
C ASP A 31 9.39 -11.37 -1.39
N THR A 32 9.41 -10.05 -1.53
CA THR A 32 8.66 -9.14 -0.68
C THR A 32 7.53 -8.45 -1.45
N LEU A 33 6.32 -8.47 -0.87
CA LEU A 33 5.18 -7.68 -1.31
C LEU A 33 5.08 -6.39 -0.48
N ILE A 34 5.09 -5.23 -1.16
CA ILE A 34 4.83 -3.93 -0.54
C ILE A 34 3.42 -3.47 -0.92
N ILE A 35 2.63 -3.16 0.11
CA ILE A 35 1.27 -2.64 -0.02
C ILE A 35 1.24 -1.20 0.48
N PRO A 36 1.56 -0.20 -0.37
CA PRO A 36 1.45 1.18 0.04
C PRO A 36 -0.03 1.60 0.11
N ILE A 37 -0.37 2.30 1.18
CA ILE A 37 -1.72 2.84 1.41
C ILE A 37 -1.63 4.36 1.34
N THR A 38 -2.37 4.98 0.42
CA THR A 38 -2.37 6.43 0.24
C THR A 38 -3.69 6.91 -0.35
N GLN A 39 -4.21 8.04 0.12
CA GLN A 39 -5.43 8.62 -0.44
C GLN A 39 -5.15 9.31 -1.79
N SER A 40 -4.15 10.20 -1.83
CA SER A 40 -3.88 11.03 -3.01
C SER A 40 -3.07 10.31 -4.09
N GLY A 41 -2.30 9.29 -3.70
CA GLY A 41 -1.34 8.62 -4.57
C GLY A 41 -0.11 9.46 -4.94
N THR A 42 0.03 10.66 -4.38
CA THR A 42 1.12 11.62 -4.64
C THR A 42 1.98 11.91 -3.41
N THR A 43 1.70 11.27 -2.27
CA THR A 43 2.48 11.45 -1.02
C THR A 43 3.96 11.13 -1.27
N THR A 44 4.85 12.11 -1.04
CA THR A 44 6.28 12.04 -1.39
C THR A 44 6.99 10.86 -0.73
N ASP A 45 6.86 10.71 0.58
CA ASP A 45 7.55 9.65 1.32
C ASP A 45 7.07 8.25 0.88
N THR A 46 5.76 8.08 0.65
CA THR A 46 5.19 6.83 0.13
C THR A 46 5.72 6.53 -1.27
N ASN A 47 5.72 7.51 -2.16
CA ASN A 47 6.23 7.36 -3.52
C ASN A 47 7.73 7.05 -3.56
N ARG A 48 8.51 7.64 -2.65
CA ARG A 48 9.95 7.36 -2.50
C ARG A 48 10.16 5.93 -2.01
N ALA A 49 9.47 5.51 -0.96
CA ALA A 49 9.56 4.15 -0.43
C ALA A 49 9.21 3.09 -1.48
N VAL A 50 8.15 3.32 -2.27
CA VAL A 50 7.74 2.42 -3.36
C VAL A 50 8.79 2.36 -4.46
N ALA A 51 9.32 3.49 -4.90
CA ALA A 51 10.36 3.52 -5.93
C ALA A 51 11.60 2.73 -5.48
N MET A 52 12.08 3.00 -4.26
CA MET A 52 13.22 2.31 -3.67
C MET A 52 12.97 0.80 -3.49
N ALA A 53 11.77 0.39 -3.06
CA ALA A 53 11.45 -1.02 -2.91
C ALA A 53 11.39 -1.75 -4.26
N ARG A 54 10.79 -1.10 -5.27
CA ARG A 54 10.70 -1.65 -6.64
C ARG A 54 12.07 -1.82 -7.29
N GLU A 55 12.98 -0.86 -7.11
CA GLU A 55 14.37 -0.95 -7.58
C GLU A 55 15.10 -2.18 -7.02
N ARG A 56 14.65 -2.67 -5.85
CA ARG A 56 15.18 -3.85 -5.15
C ARG A 56 14.37 -5.12 -5.41
N GLY A 57 13.48 -5.12 -6.40
CA GLY A 57 12.73 -6.29 -6.82
C GLY A 57 11.37 -6.51 -6.13
N ALA A 58 10.96 -5.63 -5.21
CA ALA A 58 9.68 -5.80 -4.52
C ALA A 58 8.49 -5.79 -5.47
N HIS A 59 7.53 -6.68 -5.23
CA HIS A 59 6.22 -6.61 -5.87
C HIS A 59 5.36 -5.55 -5.19
N ILE A 60 4.64 -4.74 -5.98
CA ILE A 60 3.88 -3.60 -5.46
C ILE A 60 2.38 -3.75 -5.77
N ILE A 61 1.54 -3.80 -4.74
CA ILE A 61 0.07 -3.70 -4.88
C ILE A 61 -0.43 -2.50 -4.09
N SER A 62 -0.81 -1.42 -4.77
CA SER A 62 -1.21 -0.17 -4.09
C SER A 62 -2.69 -0.16 -3.71
N ILE A 63 -2.99 0.27 -2.48
CA ILE A 63 -4.35 0.66 -2.08
C ILE A 63 -4.46 2.18 -2.20
N VAL A 64 -5.29 2.66 -3.12
CA VAL A 64 -5.38 4.10 -3.42
C VAL A 64 -6.78 4.54 -3.80
N ASN A 65 -7.17 5.73 -3.36
CA ASN A 65 -8.46 6.31 -3.74
C ASN A 65 -8.41 6.96 -5.13
N ARG A 66 -7.32 7.67 -5.43
CA ARG A 66 -7.17 8.43 -6.67
C ARG A 66 -6.68 7.56 -7.83
N ARG A 67 -7.44 7.54 -8.92
CA ARG A 67 -7.01 6.92 -10.18
C ARG A 67 -5.91 7.73 -10.86
N GLN A 68 -5.07 7.04 -11.63
CA GLN A 68 -4.01 7.66 -12.45
C GLN A 68 -3.04 8.56 -11.66
N SER A 69 -2.86 8.32 -10.36
CA SER A 69 -1.87 9.01 -9.54
C SER A 69 -0.47 8.41 -9.71
N ASP A 70 0.58 9.14 -9.34
CA ASP A 70 1.99 8.72 -9.49
C ASP A 70 2.28 7.29 -8.99
N ILE A 71 1.72 6.91 -7.84
CA ILE A 71 1.93 5.58 -7.26
C ILE A 71 1.37 4.46 -8.14
N THR A 72 0.30 4.73 -8.90
CA THR A 72 -0.37 3.73 -9.76
C THR A 72 0.52 3.33 -10.93
N ALA A 73 1.30 4.26 -11.48
CA ALA A 73 2.26 3.98 -12.56
C ALA A 73 3.44 3.10 -12.09
N LYS A 74 3.74 3.10 -10.79
CA LYS A 74 4.83 2.33 -10.19
C LYS A 74 4.39 0.95 -9.67
N SER A 75 3.09 0.71 -9.64
CA SER A 75 2.49 -0.48 -9.03
C SER A 75 2.34 -1.62 -10.05
N SER A 76 2.52 -2.86 -9.60
CA SER A 76 2.20 -4.06 -10.39
C SER A 76 0.69 -4.34 -10.39
N GLY A 77 0.00 -3.95 -9.32
CA GLY A 77 -1.45 -4.01 -9.19
C GLY A 77 -1.99 -2.84 -8.37
N VAL A 78 -3.27 -2.52 -8.55
CA VAL A 78 -3.91 -1.42 -7.81
C VAL A 78 -5.29 -1.84 -7.32
N PHE A 79 -5.49 -1.74 -6.00
CA PHE A 79 -6.79 -1.84 -5.36
C PHE A 79 -7.36 -0.43 -5.18
N TYR A 80 -8.26 -0.04 -6.08
CA TYR A 80 -8.96 1.22 -5.97
C TYR A 80 -10.10 1.15 -4.93
N THR A 81 -10.06 2.02 -3.93
CA THR A 81 -11.10 2.16 -2.89
C THR A 81 -12.18 3.18 -3.27
N SER A 82 -12.00 3.88 -4.38
CA SER A 82 -12.93 4.87 -4.93
C SER A 82 -12.82 4.89 -6.46
N ASP A 83 -13.88 5.37 -7.13
CA ASP A 83 -13.83 5.63 -8.56
C ASP A 83 -13.10 6.95 -8.90
N GLY A 84 -12.70 7.73 -7.89
CA GLY A 84 -12.01 9.00 -8.02
C GLY A 84 -12.93 10.22 -8.14
N ARG A 85 -14.26 10.03 -8.19
CA ARG A 85 -15.24 11.14 -8.17
C ARG A 85 -15.51 11.64 -6.75
N ASP A 86 -15.29 10.78 -5.77
CA ASP A 86 -15.43 11.08 -4.35
C ASP A 86 -14.16 11.73 -3.77
N ILE A 87 -13.85 12.93 -4.26
CA ILE A 87 -12.71 13.70 -3.73
C ILE A 87 -13.03 14.08 -2.29
N GLU A 88 -12.26 13.55 -1.35
CA GLU A 88 -12.32 13.95 0.05
C GLU A 88 -11.68 15.33 0.19
N MET A 89 -12.52 16.36 0.27
CA MET A 89 -12.11 17.77 0.42
C MET A 89 -11.77 18.12 1.88
N SER A 90 -12.19 17.27 2.82
CA SER A 90 -11.89 17.43 4.25
C SER A 90 -10.41 17.17 4.52
N VAL A 91 -9.83 17.97 5.43
CA VAL A 91 -8.45 17.78 5.91
C VAL A 91 -8.33 16.49 6.73
N ALA A 92 -9.35 16.17 7.53
CA ALA A 92 -9.42 14.91 8.26
C ALA A 92 -10.04 13.82 7.38
N SER A 93 -9.29 12.73 7.19
CA SER A 93 -9.73 11.55 6.44
C SER A 93 -10.64 10.68 7.28
N THR A 94 -11.83 10.37 6.76
CA THR A 94 -12.82 9.50 7.39
C THR A 94 -13.20 8.38 6.44
N LYS A 95 -13.79 8.72 5.28
CA LYS A 95 -14.22 7.77 4.27
C LYS A 95 -13.03 7.00 3.69
N ALA A 96 -11.96 7.69 3.30
CA ALA A 96 -10.78 7.02 2.77
C ALA A 96 -10.14 6.10 3.81
N PHE A 97 -10.08 6.51 5.09
CA PHE A 97 -9.53 5.69 6.16
C PHE A 97 -10.26 4.34 6.31
N TYR A 98 -11.59 4.36 6.48
CA TYR A 98 -12.35 3.10 6.62
C TYR A 98 -12.31 2.25 5.35
N ALA A 99 -12.39 2.86 4.16
CA ALA A 99 -12.30 2.13 2.91
C ALA A 99 -10.95 1.41 2.74
N GLN A 100 -9.85 2.04 3.16
CA GLN A 100 -8.52 1.44 3.12
C GLN A 100 -8.35 0.29 4.13
N ILE A 101 -8.94 0.39 5.33
CA ILE A 101 -8.98 -0.72 6.28
C ILE A 101 -9.71 -1.92 5.66
N VAL A 102 -10.90 -1.70 5.09
CA VAL A 102 -11.69 -2.77 4.47
C VAL A 102 -10.93 -3.40 3.29
N ALA A 103 -10.33 -2.59 2.41
CA ALA A 103 -9.52 -3.09 1.30
C ALA A 103 -8.35 -3.97 1.78
N GLY A 104 -7.67 -3.56 2.86
CA GLY A 104 -6.61 -4.35 3.48
C GLY A 104 -7.09 -5.68 4.05
N GLN A 105 -8.32 -5.77 4.57
CA GLN A 105 -8.90 -7.04 5.03
C GLN A 105 -9.33 -7.94 3.86
N VAL A 106 -9.90 -7.37 2.79
CA VAL A 106 -10.25 -8.13 1.58
C VAL A 106 -9.01 -8.74 0.94
N LEU A 107 -7.92 -7.98 0.82
CA LEU A 107 -6.63 -8.52 0.37
C LEU A 107 -6.12 -9.64 1.28
N ALA A 108 -6.26 -9.49 2.60
CA ALA A 108 -5.86 -10.53 3.54
C ALA A 108 -6.64 -11.83 3.34
N LEU A 109 -7.97 -11.75 3.17
CA LEU A 109 -8.82 -12.90 2.90
C LEU A 109 -8.45 -13.56 1.57
N PHE A 110 -8.12 -12.78 0.55
CA PHE A 110 -7.64 -13.30 -0.73
C PHE A 110 -6.32 -14.06 -0.60
N PHE A 111 -5.42 -13.67 0.31
CA PHE A 111 -4.17 -14.38 0.57
C PHE A 111 -4.32 -15.60 1.50
N ALA A 112 -5.40 -15.67 2.28
CA ALA A 112 -5.63 -16.73 3.26
C ALA A 112 -6.28 -18.00 2.68
N GLN A 113 -6.82 -17.93 1.46
CA GLN A 113 -7.52 -19.03 0.79
C GLN A 113 -6.58 -20.08 0.21
#